data_AF-A0A1E4ERI6-F1
#
_entry.id   AF-A0A1E4ERI6-F1
#
_cell.length_a   1.000
_cell.length_b   1.000
_cell.length_c   1.000
_cell.angle_alpha   90.00
_cell.angle_beta   90.00
_cell.angle_gamma   90.00
#
_symmetry.space_group_name_H-M   'P 1'
#
loop_
_entity.id
_entity.type
_entity.pdbx_description
1 polymer ?
#
loop_
_entity_poly.entity_id
_entity_poly.type
_entity_poly.pdbx_seq_one_letter_code
_entity_poly.pdbx_strand_id
1 'polypeptide(L)'
;MFGARAPEVVEKMLQVLAHRGPDDQHCVAGEGFTLGARRLSIIDLAGGRQPLSTPDQSIWACQNGEIYNFPELRSQLQAQGHHFSNRSDTEVLPHLYQLHGDGMAKAIHGMFAVAVWDKARNRGLLIRDRAGKKPLYYCVHQGGLWFASEIKALLQIPGFQRKLNQEAVHHFLSLKNVPAPLSAFEGISMLPPAHQLVWEDGRIKTIEAYWRLDWTPLEGELDEQELADELLQRLQRGVQRRLLADVPVGFFLSGGLDSSLATALAASHSSQKVKTFTLRYRADSSTPGKELDLACARQIAKQYDTEHYEEELDFSRFRDELPAILTHFDEPFGGVMSTYFLSRLIVKHLKVAISGDGADELFGSYLSHRLARPLAEYASGKTDDLGHFQDQPEFLARLSSPHDWEWRSKLFVFTEADKRALYRPERLQDLSTTDWMRDVFARCTAQDPLNRVLEAEFLTQLPDQVLTFADRLSMAHSLEIRTGFLDTEVMEFAARIPGRFKIHGQEIKSVLKTAARKYLPSEAIARPKEGFVMPVNQWLSGWLLDYARTTLSPANLDQHGLFQAQEVTRILEEFAAGNAALANKVLSLLCFQIWYDFYFVHPVSLPLQAPVSHQQV
;
A
#
# COMPACT_ATOMS: atom_id res chain seq x y z
N MET A 1 3.20 18.84 13.70
CA MET A 1 3.31 18.86 15.18
C MET A 1 2.21 19.77 15.73
N PHE A 2 1.41 19.27 16.66
CA PHE A 2 0.41 20.02 17.40
C PHE A 2 0.77 20.05 18.89
N GLY A 3 0.44 21.14 19.58
CA GLY A 3 0.74 21.37 20.99
C GLY A 3 1.99 22.20 21.30
N ALA A 4 2.86 22.48 20.32
CA ALA A 4 4.00 23.39 20.53
C ALA A 4 4.53 24.02 19.24
N ARG A 5 5.45 24.98 19.42
CA ARG A 5 6.23 25.63 18.37
C ARG A 5 7.62 25.01 18.30
N ALA A 6 7.88 24.17 17.30
CA ALA A 6 9.12 23.41 17.15
C ALA A 6 9.66 23.38 15.70
N PRO A 7 9.92 24.55 15.07
CA PRO A 7 10.35 24.63 13.66
C PRO A 7 11.64 23.86 13.38
N GLU A 8 12.66 23.98 14.24
CA GLU A 8 13.96 23.31 14.03
C GLU A 8 13.86 21.77 14.02
N VAL A 9 12.96 21.21 14.83
CA VAL A 9 12.73 19.76 14.85
C VAL A 9 11.99 19.35 13.59
N VAL A 10 10.93 20.08 13.22
CA VAL A 10 10.17 19.80 12.00
C VAL A 10 11.04 19.93 10.75
N GLU A 11 11.98 20.86 10.69
CA GLU A 11 12.94 20.94 9.58
C GLU A 11 13.82 19.69 9.46
N LYS A 12 14.29 19.12 10.58
CA LYS A 12 15.02 17.83 10.57
C LYS A 12 14.12 16.68 10.11
N MET A 13 12.84 16.68 10.55
CA MET A 13 11.84 15.72 10.06
C MET A 13 11.66 15.82 8.54
N LEU A 14 11.64 17.04 7.99
CA LEU A 14 11.50 17.26 6.54
C LEU A 14 12.75 16.86 5.75
N GLN A 15 13.96 16.95 6.33
CA GLN A 15 15.20 16.54 5.66
C GLN A 15 15.18 15.05 5.29
N VAL A 16 14.76 14.18 6.21
CA VAL A 16 14.68 12.73 5.97
C VAL A 16 13.49 12.31 5.08
N LEU A 17 12.64 13.26 4.69
CA LEU A 17 11.51 13.06 3.77
C LEU A 17 11.76 13.62 2.36
N ALA A 18 12.98 14.11 2.08
CA ALA A 18 13.30 14.77 0.82
C ALA A 18 13.05 13.89 -0.42
N HIS A 19 13.25 12.57 -0.32
CA HIS A 19 12.99 11.61 -1.41
C HIS A 19 11.53 11.62 -1.87
N ARG A 20 10.57 11.92 -0.98
CA ARG A 20 9.14 11.95 -1.34
C ARG A 20 8.74 13.23 -2.08
N GLY A 21 9.49 14.31 -1.88
CA GLY A 21 9.14 15.64 -2.35
C GLY A 21 10.38 16.50 -2.54
N PRO A 22 11.11 16.29 -3.65
CA PRO A 22 12.41 16.91 -3.88
C PRO A 22 12.30 18.37 -4.37
N ASP A 23 11.12 18.81 -4.83
CA ASP A 23 10.98 20.08 -5.55
C ASP A 23 10.93 21.30 -4.62
N ASP A 24 10.37 21.16 -3.41
CA ASP A 24 10.27 22.27 -2.44
C ASP A 24 10.18 21.77 -1.00
N GLN A 25 10.52 22.65 -0.05
CA GLN A 25 10.33 22.48 1.39
C GLN A 25 9.77 23.78 1.98
N HIS A 26 8.77 23.66 2.84
CA HIS A 26 8.31 24.80 3.63
C HIS A 26 7.79 24.38 5.00
N CYS A 27 7.94 25.28 5.97
CA CYS A 27 7.53 25.09 7.34
C CYS A 27 6.89 26.38 7.87
N VAL A 28 5.77 26.22 8.57
CA VAL A 28 5.05 27.30 9.24
C VAL A 28 4.89 26.92 10.71
N ALA A 29 5.28 27.84 11.59
CA ALA A 29 5.21 27.65 13.02
C ALA A 29 4.44 28.81 13.66
N GLY A 30 3.44 28.48 14.47
CA GLY A 30 2.65 29.45 15.23
C GLY A 30 2.45 29.00 16.68
N GLU A 31 1.58 29.69 17.40
CA GLU A 31 1.19 29.30 18.75
C GLU A 31 0.48 27.95 18.73
N GLY A 32 1.01 26.96 19.45
CA GLY A 32 0.44 25.62 19.55
C GLY A 32 0.65 24.70 18.34
N PHE A 33 1.36 25.12 17.29
CA PHE A 33 1.60 24.23 16.13
C PHE A 33 2.89 24.51 15.37
N THR A 34 3.34 23.47 14.67
CA THR A 34 4.33 23.57 13.60
C THR A 34 3.97 22.57 12.52
N LEU A 35 3.68 23.07 11.32
CA LEU A 35 3.38 22.29 10.12
C LEU A 35 4.52 22.44 9.12
N GLY A 36 4.81 21.38 8.38
CA GLY A 36 5.83 21.40 7.36
C GLY A 36 5.56 20.35 6.30
N ALA A 37 6.00 20.63 5.08
CA ALA A 37 5.84 19.74 3.94
C ALA A 37 7.09 19.73 3.05
N ARG A 38 7.35 18.54 2.48
CA ARG A 38 8.19 18.34 1.29
C ARG A 38 7.25 18.17 0.11
N ARG A 39 7.58 18.78 -1.02
CA ARG A 39 6.67 18.84 -2.16
C ARG A 39 7.25 18.12 -3.37
N LEU A 40 6.45 17.22 -3.94
CA LEU A 40 6.55 16.81 -5.34
C LEU A 40 5.50 17.63 -6.09
N SER A 41 5.96 18.55 -6.94
CA SER A 41 5.11 19.52 -7.64
C SER A 41 4.40 18.84 -8.81
N ILE A 42 3.10 18.58 -8.64
CA ILE A 42 2.24 17.91 -9.64
C ILE A 42 1.14 18.85 -10.16
N ILE A 43 0.46 19.58 -9.27
CA ILE A 43 -0.54 20.60 -9.60
C ILE A 43 -0.09 21.95 -9.06
N ASP A 44 -0.26 22.99 -9.88
CA ASP A 44 0.15 24.37 -9.63
C ASP A 44 1.63 24.48 -9.23
N LEU A 45 2.51 24.16 -10.18
CA LEU A 45 3.94 23.97 -9.94
C LEU A 45 4.58 25.16 -9.19
N ALA A 46 4.13 26.39 -9.46
CA ALA A 46 4.66 27.60 -8.83
C ALA A 46 3.93 28.00 -7.53
N GLY A 47 2.59 27.89 -7.48
CA GLY A 47 1.78 28.45 -6.39
C GLY A 47 1.45 27.49 -5.26
N GLY A 48 1.55 26.17 -5.47
CA GLY A 48 1.08 25.15 -4.52
C GLY A 48 2.00 24.83 -3.33
N ARG A 49 2.82 25.78 -2.89
CA ARG A 49 3.72 25.59 -1.74
C ARG A 49 2.91 25.38 -0.46
N GLN A 50 3.23 24.34 0.31
CA GLN A 50 2.49 23.96 1.52
C GLN A 50 3.37 24.07 2.77
N PRO A 51 2.86 24.40 3.97
CA PRO A 51 1.43 24.55 4.33
C PRO A 51 0.74 25.77 3.72
N LEU A 52 -0.57 25.67 3.49
CA LEU A 52 -1.45 26.76 3.00
C LEU A 52 -2.47 27.14 4.09
N SER A 53 -2.99 28.37 4.03
CA SER A 53 -3.96 28.87 5.01
C SER A 53 -5.15 29.56 4.37
N THR A 54 -6.19 29.80 5.17
CA THR A 54 -7.17 30.85 4.86
C THR A 54 -6.49 32.23 4.75
N PRO A 55 -7.10 33.24 4.07
CA PRO A 55 -6.51 34.57 3.90
C PRO A 55 -6.17 35.29 5.22
N ASP A 56 -6.98 35.09 6.25
CA ASP A 56 -6.77 35.63 7.61
C ASP A 56 -5.78 34.80 8.45
N GLN A 57 -5.21 33.74 7.86
CA GLN A 57 -4.27 32.80 8.47
C GLN A 57 -4.80 32.14 9.76
N SER A 58 -6.13 32.04 9.92
CA SER A 58 -6.77 31.43 11.08
C SER A 58 -6.74 29.90 11.04
N ILE A 59 -6.81 29.31 9.84
CA ILE A 59 -6.75 27.87 9.61
C ILE A 59 -5.59 27.56 8.67
N TRP A 60 -4.74 26.61 9.06
CA TRP A 60 -3.60 26.13 8.28
C TRP A 60 -3.78 24.66 7.92
N ALA A 61 -3.38 24.25 6.72
CA ALA A 61 -3.37 22.86 6.33
C ALA A 61 -2.14 22.49 5.49
N CYS A 62 -1.75 21.22 5.57
CA CYS A 62 -0.83 20.59 4.63
C CYS A 62 -1.26 19.15 4.37
N GLN A 63 -0.82 18.59 3.25
CA GLN A 63 -1.10 17.20 2.90
C GLN A 63 0.06 16.50 2.19
N ASN A 64 -0.01 15.17 2.20
CA ASN A 64 0.64 14.30 1.22
C ASN A 64 -0.47 13.57 0.48
N GLY A 65 -0.70 13.91 -0.79
CA GLY A 65 -1.89 13.43 -1.50
C GLY A 65 -2.29 14.24 -2.72
N GLU A 66 -3.44 13.86 -3.24
CA GLU A 66 -4.15 14.52 -4.32
C GLU A 66 -5.66 14.50 -4.01
N ILE A 67 -6.29 15.67 -4.08
CA ILE A 67 -7.73 15.84 -3.92
C ILE A 67 -8.40 15.89 -5.29
N TYR A 68 -8.78 14.74 -5.85
CA TYR A 68 -9.27 14.65 -7.23
C TYR A 68 -10.54 15.48 -7.54
N ASN A 69 -11.39 15.74 -6.54
CA ASN A 69 -12.59 16.59 -6.69
C ASN A 69 -12.36 18.04 -6.25
N PHE A 70 -11.11 18.51 -6.19
CA PHE A 70 -10.83 19.91 -5.82
C PHE A 70 -11.44 20.95 -6.76
N PRO A 71 -11.59 20.73 -8.10
CA PRO A 71 -12.20 21.75 -8.97
C PRO A 71 -13.67 22.02 -8.60
N GLU A 72 -14.42 20.96 -8.28
CA GLU A 72 -15.80 21.04 -7.83
C GLU A 72 -15.89 21.70 -6.44
N LEU A 73 -15.06 21.25 -5.50
CA LEU A 73 -15.01 21.80 -4.13
C LEU A 73 -14.64 23.28 -4.15
N ARG A 74 -13.65 23.67 -4.95
CA ARG A 74 -13.25 25.07 -5.13
C ARG A 74 -14.40 25.90 -5.67
N SER A 75 -15.10 25.44 -6.70
CA SER A 75 -16.25 26.15 -7.28
C SER A 75 -17.37 26.36 -6.25
N GLN A 76 -17.66 25.34 -5.44
CA GLN A 76 -18.65 25.40 -4.36
C GLN A 76 -18.24 26.38 -3.25
N LEU A 77 -16.96 26.42 -2.88
CA LEU A 77 -16.42 27.34 -1.88
C LEU A 77 -16.38 28.78 -2.38
N GLN A 78 -16.01 29.00 -3.65
CA GLN A 78 -16.05 30.33 -4.27
C GLN A 78 -17.48 30.88 -4.33
N ALA A 79 -18.47 30.04 -4.63
CA ALA A 79 -19.88 30.42 -4.58
C ALA A 79 -20.36 30.82 -3.18
N GLN A 80 -19.66 30.37 -2.13
CA GLN A 80 -19.89 30.74 -0.73
C GLN A 80 -19.02 31.89 -0.24
N GLY A 81 -18.27 32.55 -1.14
CA GLY A 81 -17.46 33.73 -0.83
C GLY A 81 -16.03 33.45 -0.37
N HIS A 82 -15.55 32.20 -0.45
CA HIS A 82 -14.15 31.90 -0.15
C HIS A 82 -13.22 32.39 -1.28
N HIS A 83 -12.13 33.04 -0.89
CA HIS A 83 -11.11 33.57 -1.81
C HIS A 83 -9.86 32.70 -1.80
N PHE A 84 -9.42 32.30 -2.99
CA PHE A 84 -8.25 31.44 -3.21
C PHE A 84 -7.09 32.26 -3.78
N SER A 85 -5.88 31.96 -3.33
CA SER A 85 -4.62 32.60 -3.69
C SER A 85 -3.84 31.86 -4.78
N ASN A 86 -4.08 30.56 -4.95
CA ASN A 86 -3.34 29.71 -5.88
C ASN A 86 -4.27 28.67 -6.53
N ARG A 87 -3.74 27.73 -7.31
CA ARG A 87 -4.49 26.70 -8.06
C ARG A 87 -4.25 25.27 -7.55
N SER A 88 -3.49 25.10 -6.47
CA SER A 88 -3.28 23.78 -5.87
C SER A 88 -4.56 23.24 -5.25
N ASP A 89 -4.74 21.94 -5.43
CA ASP A 89 -5.73 21.13 -4.73
C ASP A 89 -5.65 21.30 -3.20
N THR A 90 -4.47 21.54 -2.65
CA THR A 90 -4.25 21.70 -1.20
C THR A 90 -4.99 22.90 -0.61
N GLU A 91 -5.16 23.99 -1.37
CA GLU A 91 -5.78 25.22 -0.85
C GLU A 91 -7.24 25.02 -0.45
N VAL A 92 -7.94 24.02 -1.01
CA VAL A 92 -9.33 23.73 -0.62
C VAL A 92 -9.44 23.26 0.84
N LEU A 93 -8.39 22.66 1.41
CA LEU A 93 -8.42 22.04 2.74
C LEU A 93 -8.74 23.03 3.87
N PRO A 94 -8.03 24.16 4.05
CA PRO A 94 -8.35 25.11 5.13
C PRO A 94 -9.76 25.70 4.98
N HIS A 95 -10.22 25.93 3.74
CA HIS A 95 -11.57 26.42 3.46
C HIS A 95 -12.66 25.38 3.73
N LEU A 96 -12.43 24.12 3.37
CA LEU A 96 -13.36 23.01 3.67
C LEU A 96 -13.49 22.80 5.18
N TYR A 97 -12.39 22.88 5.92
CA TYR A 97 -12.43 22.80 7.37
C TYR A 97 -13.20 23.99 7.96
N GLN A 98 -13.02 25.21 7.43
CA GLN A 98 -13.78 26.39 7.87
C GLN A 98 -15.29 26.18 7.75
N LEU A 99 -15.74 25.51 6.68
CA LEU A 99 -17.15 25.27 6.41
C LEU A 99 -17.72 24.04 7.16
N HIS A 100 -16.98 22.94 7.19
CA HIS A 100 -17.50 21.64 7.65
C HIS A 100 -16.91 21.14 8.97
N GLY A 101 -15.85 21.78 9.48
CA GLY A 101 -15.07 21.28 10.61
C GLY A 101 -14.66 19.82 10.41
N ASP A 102 -14.99 18.97 11.37
CA ASP A 102 -14.71 17.52 11.35
C ASP A 102 -15.43 16.76 10.23
N GLY A 103 -16.48 17.36 9.66
CA GLY A 103 -17.18 16.78 8.52
C GLY A 103 -16.39 16.81 7.21
N MET A 104 -15.28 17.57 7.13
CA MET A 104 -14.57 17.82 5.87
C MET A 104 -14.09 16.54 5.19
N ALA A 105 -13.71 15.51 5.96
CA ALA A 105 -13.15 14.26 5.44
C ALA A 105 -14.11 13.55 4.46
N LYS A 106 -15.43 13.67 4.69
CA LYS A 106 -16.46 13.04 3.87
C LYS A 106 -16.58 13.66 2.48
N ALA A 107 -16.30 14.95 2.36
CA ALA A 107 -16.41 15.70 1.09
C ALA A 107 -15.23 15.46 0.13
N ILE A 108 -14.10 14.94 0.63
CA ILE A 108 -12.86 14.82 -0.13
C ILE A 108 -12.84 13.48 -0.88
N HIS A 109 -12.64 13.50 -2.20
CA HIS A 109 -12.38 12.32 -3.02
C HIS A 109 -10.92 12.35 -3.46
N GLY A 110 -10.10 11.44 -2.93
CA GLY A 110 -8.65 11.54 -3.12
C GLY A 110 -7.87 10.36 -2.57
N MET A 111 -6.55 10.54 -2.62
CA MET A 111 -5.58 9.79 -1.83
C MET A 111 -4.83 10.81 -1.00
N PHE A 112 -4.85 10.72 0.33
CA PHE A 112 -4.38 11.82 1.16
C PHE A 112 -4.05 11.41 2.59
N ALA A 113 -3.04 12.07 3.13
CA ALA A 113 -2.79 12.24 4.54
C ALA A 113 -2.80 13.75 4.81
N VAL A 114 -3.80 14.25 5.53
CA VAL A 114 -4.06 15.67 5.76
C VAL A 114 -3.80 16.02 7.21
N ALA A 115 -3.20 17.19 7.44
CA ALA A 115 -3.14 17.84 8.75
C ALA A 115 -3.73 19.25 8.66
N VAL A 116 -4.62 19.59 9.59
CA VAL A 116 -5.23 20.93 9.72
C VAL A 116 -5.02 21.45 11.14
N TRP A 117 -4.74 22.74 11.25
CA TRP A 117 -4.67 23.48 12.51
C TRP A 117 -5.62 24.67 12.51
N ASP A 118 -6.50 24.73 13.50
CA ASP A 118 -7.46 25.80 13.77
C ASP A 118 -6.94 26.63 14.96
N LYS A 119 -6.46 27.85 14.68
CA LYS A 119 -5.91 28.73 15.71
C LYS A 119 -6.97 29.20 16.69
N ALA A 120 -8.18 29.51 16.22
CA ALA A 120 -9.24 30.05 17.06
C ALA A 120 -9.70 29.03 18.12
N ARG A 121 -9.66 27.74 17.76
CA ARG A 121 -10.01 26.64 18.66
C ARG A 121 -8.80 25.98 19.34
N ASN A 122 -7.57 26.39 19.02
CA ASN A 122 -6.34 25.71 19.46
C ASN A 122 -6.39 24.19 19.20
N ARG A 123 -6.78 23.82 17.98
CA ARG A 123 -7.24 22.47 17.65
C ARG A 123 -6.58 21.93 16.40
N GLY A 124 -6.16 20.67 16.45
CA GLY A 124 -5.56 19.95 15.34
C GLY A 124 -6.43 18.80 14.85
N LEU A 125 -6.44 18.57 13.54
CA LEU A 125 -7.12 17.46 12.89
C LEU A 125 -6.13 16.74 11.95
N LEU A 126 -6.03 15.42 12.09
CA LEU A 126 -5.33 14.55 11.16
C LEU A 126 -6.35 13.66 10.46
N ILE A 127 -6.23 13.45 9.14
CA ILE A 127 -7.16 12.62 8.36
C ILE A 127 -6.36 11.75 7.39
N ARG A 128 -6.65 10.44 7.36
CA ARG A 128 -6.09 9.51 6.37
C ARG A 128 -7.17 9.01 5.43
N ASP A 129 -6.86 8.90 4.14
CA ASP A 129 -7.83 8.54 3.11
C ASP A 129 -8.51 7.19 3.30
N ARG A 130 -9.63 7.00 2.57
CA ARG A 130 -10.55 5.87 2.70
C ARG A 130 -9.90 4.49 2.61
N ALA A 131 -8.93 4.32 1.71
CA ALA A 131 -8.28 3.04 1.48
C ALA A 131 -6.89 2.96 2.14
N GLY A 132 -6.40 4.05 2.75
CA GLY A 132 -5.09 4.11 3.37
C GLY A 132 -3.93 4.22 2.38
N LYS A 133 -4.18 4.78 1.19
CA LYS A 133 -3.17 4.93 0.12
C LYS A 133 -1.97 5.74 0.56
N LYS A 134 -2.19 6.80 1.35
CA LYS A 134 -1.11 7.63 1.88
C LYS A 134 -0.84 7.27 3.35
N PRO A 135 0.43 7.11 3.75
CA PRO A 135 0.78 6.77 5.11
C PRO A 135 0.65 7.99 6.04
N LEU A 136 0.26 7.76 7.30
CA LEU A 136 0.22 8.78 8.33
C LEU A 136 0.48 8.16 9.71
N TYR A 137 1.64 8.46 10.28
CA TYR A 137 2.08 8.01 11.59
C TYR A 137 2.02 9.14 12.59
N TYR A 138 1.80 8.82 13.86
CA TYR A 138 1.79 9.79 14.94
C TYR A 138 2.37 9.22 16.25
N CYS A 139 2.82 10.10 17.13
CA CYS A 139 3.17 9.79 18.52
C CYS A 139 2.89 11.00 19.42
N VAL A 140 2.64 10.74 20.70
CA VAL A 140 2.57 11.79 21.72
C VAL A 140 3.88 11.79 22.49
N HIS A 141 4.60 12.91 22.44
CA HIS A 141 5.90 13.05 23.11
C HIS A 141 6.06 14.47 23.67
N GLN A 142 6.48 14.56 24.93
CA GLN A 142 6.71 15.83 25.63
C GLN A 142 5.52 16.82 25.52
N GLY A 143 4.29 16.32 25.66
CA GLY A 143 3.07 17.14 25.64
C GLY A 143 2.60 17.60 24.25
N GLY A 144 3.26 17.16 23.17
CA GLY A 144 2.85 17.44 21.79
C GLY A 144 2.48 16.18 21.01
N LEU A 145 1.61 16.35 20.02
CA LEU A 145 1.33 15.35 18.99
C LEU A 145 2.26 15.58 17.80
N TRP A 146 3.14 14.62 17.57
CA TRP A 146 4.01 14.58 16.40
C TRP A 146 3.42 13.63 15.36
N PHE A 147 3.53 13.99 14.09
CA PHE A 147 3.01 13.19 13.00
C PHE A 147 3.86 13.38 11.74
N ALA A 148 3.88 12.35 10.89
CA ALA A 148 4.62 12.37 9.64
C ALA A 148 4.13 11.27 8.69
N SER A 149 4.47 11.40 7.41
CA SER A 149 4.25 10.35 6.40
C SER A 149 5.08 9.09 6.66
N GLU A 150 6.25 9.22 7.29
CA GLU A 150 7.22 8.13 7.50
C GLU A 150 7.75 8.14 8.95
N ILE A 151 8.00 6.96 9.52
CA ILE A 151 8.43 6.79 10.91
C ILE A 151 9.80 7.44 11.12
N LYS A 152 10.71 7.34 10.14
CA LYS A 152 12.06 7.93 10.21
C LYS A 152 12.07 9.44 10.53
N ALA A 153 10.99 10.15 10.18
CA ALA A 153 10.79 11.54 10.54
C ALA A 153 10.48 11.69 12.05
N LEU A 154 9.60 10.86 12.61
CA LEU A 154 9.31 10.86 14.06
C LEU A 154 10.54 10.47 14.90
N LEU A 155 11.46 9.68 14.34
CA LEU A 155 12.73 9.36 15.01
C LEU A 155 13.70 10.55 15.13
N GLN A 156 13.39 11.70 14.51
CA GLN A 156 14.16 12.95 14.66
C GLN A 156 13.75 13.75 15.91
N ILE A 157 12.70 13.33 16.62
CA ILE A 157 12.22 14.01 17.82
C ILE A 157 13.27 13.89 18.94
N PRO A 158 13.73 15.01 19.54
CA PRO A 158 14.72 14.97 20.62
C PRO A 158 14.26 14.11 21.81
N GLY A 159 15.14 13.21 22.24
CA GLY A 159 14.89 12.33 23.39
C GLY A 159 13.90 11.19 23.12
N PHE A 160 13.45 10.99 21.88
CA PHE A 160 12.65 9.81 21.53
C PHE A 160 13.51 8.54 21.66
N GLN A 161 13.07 7.58 22.45
CA GLN A 161 13.78 6.31 22.64
C GLN A 161 13.30 5.28 21.62
N ARG A 162 14.23 4.76 20.82
CA ARG A 162 13.95 3.67 19.88
C ARG A 162 13.81 2.37 20.65
N LYS A 163 12.57 1.95 20.90
CA LYS A 163 12.23 0.65 21.49
C LYS A 163 11.44 -0.18 20.49
N LEU A 164 11.79 -1.45 20.39
CA LEU A 164 11.14 -2.37 19.47
C LEU A 164 9.74 -2.73 19.96
N ASN A 165 8.73 -2.53 19.13
CA ASN A 165 7.40 -3.05 19.40
C ASN A 165 7.35 -4.55 19.04
N GLN A 166 7.41 -5.42 20.04
CA GLN A 166 7.43 -6.86 19.80
C GLN A 166 6.11 -7.40 19.24
N GLU A 167 4.97 -6.80 19.58
CA GLU A 167 3.66 -7.18 19.04
C GLU A 167 3.60 -6.95 17.53
N ALA A 168 4.08 -5.80 17.07
CA ALA A 168 4.20 -5.49 15.65
C ALA A 168 5.06 -6.53 14.91
N VAL A 169 6.21 -6.90 15.50
CA VAL A 169 7.10 -7.92 14.93
C VAL A 169 6.45 -9.30 14.89
N HIS A 170 5.71 -9.67 15.94
CA HIS A 170 4.98 -10.94 16.02
C HIS A 170 3.96 -11.10 14.88
N HIS A 171 3.23 -10.02 14.57
CA HIS A 171 2.30 -10.02 13.45
C HIS A 171 3.02 -9.96 12.09
N PHE A 172 4.08 -9.17 11.96
CA PHE A 172 4.92 -9.13 10.78
C PHE A 172 5.41 -10.52 10.35
N LEU A 173 5.88 -11.35 11.30
CA LEU A 173 6.35 -12.71 10.98
C LEU A 173 5.27 -13.56 10.30
N SER A 174 3.99 -13.37 10.63
CA SER A 174 2.89 -14.12 10.01
C SER A 174 2.39 -13.48 8.71
N LEU A 175 2.35 -12.14 8.66
CA LEU A 175 1.66 -11.34 7.62
C LEU A 175 2.58 -10.77 6.53
N LYS A 176 3.91 -10.70 6.79
CA LYS A 176 4.95 -10.01 5.99
C LYS A 176 4.93 -8.48 6.06
N ASN A 177 4.04 -7.89 6.84
CA ASN A 177 3.93 -6.46 7.11
C ASN A 177 3.45 -6.22 8.54
N VAL A 178 3.67 -5.02 9.07
CA VAL A 178 3.09 -4.60 10.36
C VAL A 178 1.64 -4.13 10.13
N PRO A 179 0.64 -4.65 10.86
CA PRO A 179 -0.75 -4.22 10.70
C PRO A 179 -1.05 -2.93 11.47
N ALA A 180 -1.90 -2.06 10.91
CA ALA A 180 -2.41 -0.90 11.63
C ALA A 180 -3.22 -1.33 12.88
N PRO A 181 -3.22 -0.55 13.99
CA PRO A 181 -2.56 0.74 14.20
C PRO A 181 -1.12 0.62 14.72
N LEU A 182 -0.55 -0.59 14.76
CA LEU A 182 0.79 -0.81 15.27
C LEU A 182 1.85 -0.18 14.35
N SER A 183 3.04 0.02 14.90
CA SER A 183 4.27 0.23 14.16
C SER A 183 5.37 -0.57 14.82
N ALA A 184 6.48 -0.83 14.12
CA ALA A 184 7.60 -1.55 14.71
C ALA A 184 8.34 -0.81 15.85
N PHE A 185 7.93 0.42 16.20
CA PHE A 185 8.48 1.20 17.31
C PHE A 185 7.43 1.44 18.39
N GLU A 186 7.78 1.18 19.65
CA GLU A 186 6.91 1.52 20.77
C GLU A 186 6.63 3.03 20.81
N GLY A 187 5.38 3.41 21.08
CA GLY A 187 4.96 4.81 21.17
C GLY A 187 4.66 5.49 19.84
N ILE A 188 4.88 4.83 18.70
CA ILE A 188 4.46 5.30 17.38
C ILE A 188 3.30 4.44 16.89
N SER A 189 2.24 5.10 16.42
CA SER A 189 1.06 4.44 15.87
C SER A 189 0.79 4.92 14.45
N MET A 190 0.26 4.03 13.62
CA MET A 190 -0.26 4.38 12.30
C MET A 190 -1.74 4.76 12.42
N LEU A 191 -2.16 5.89 11.87
CA LEU A 191 -3.59 6.23 11.79
C LEU A 191 -4.27 5.25 10.83
N PRO A 192 -5.32 4.52 11.23
CA PRO A 192 -5.97 3.56 10.34
C PRO A 192 -6.60 4.23 9.10
N PRO A 193 -6.80 3.50 7.99
CA PRO A 193 -7.54 3.98 6.83
C PRO A 193 -8.91 4.53 7.21
N ALA A 194 -9.38 5.56 6.49
CA ALA A 194 -10.69 6.17 6.72
C ALA A 194 -10.92 6.72 8.13
N HIS A 195 -9.86 7.04 8.88
CA HIS A 195 -9.95 7.62 10.22
C HIS A 195 -9.49 9.08 10.25
N GLN A 196 -10.04 9.79 11.23
CA GLN A 196 -9.56 11.10 11.65
C GLN A 196 -9.17 11.08 13.13
N LEU A 197 -8.14 11.84 13.48
CA LEU A 197 -7.65 12.04 14.83
C LEU A 197 -7.78 13.51 15.21
N VAL A 198 -8.43 13.78 16.34
CA VAL A 198 -8.62 15.13 16.88
C VAL A 198 -7.65 15.38 18.04
N TRP A 199 -6.89 16.47 17.96
CA TRP A 199 -6.03 16.97 19.03
C TRP A 199 -6.58 18.27 19.59
N GLU A 200 -6.84 18.31 20.88
CA GLU A 200 -7.39 19.47 21.57
C GLU A 200 -7.11 19.34 23.08
N ASP A 201 -6.93 20.47 23.78
CA ASP A 201 -6.57 20.51 25.21
C ASP A 201 -5.34 19.68 25.58
N GLY A 202 -4.32 19.68 24.71
CA GLY A 202 -3.05 18.99 24.97
C GLY A 202 -3.13 17.46 24.95
N ARG A 203 -4.18 16.88 24.35
CA ARG A 203 -4.37 15.43 24.24
C ARG A 203 -5.08 15.03 22.95
N ILE A 204 -4.99 13.75 22.61
CA ILE A 204 -5.86 13.14 21.60
C ILE A 204 -7.26 13.03 22.20
N LYS A 205 -8.24 13.69 21.59
CA LYS A 205 -9.66 13.62 22.02
C LYS A 205 -10.35 12.39 21.47
N THR A 206 -10.23 12.16 20.17
CA THR A 206 -10.89 11.07 19.45
C THR A 206 -10.02 10.55 18.32
N ILE A 207 -10.21 9.27 18.01
CA ILE A 207 -9.74 8.61 16.77
C ILE A 207 -10.93 7.83 16.24
N GLU A 208 -11.52 8.29 15.15
CA GLU A 208 -12.82 7.77 14.67
C GLU A 208 -12.81 7.56 13.16
N ALA A 209 -13.46 6.48 12.73
CA ALA A 209 -13.72 6.24 11.32
C ALA A 209 -14.74 7.25 10.79
N TYR A 210 -14.39 7.99 9.74
CA TYR A 210 -15.34 8.89 9.06
C TYR A 210 -16.06 8.21 7.88
N TRP A 211 -15.56 7.04 7.44
CA TRP A 211 -16.11 6.25 6.34
C TRP A 211 -15.86 4.76 6.58
N ARG A 212 -16.77 3.91 6.09
CA ARG A 212 -16.65 2.46 6.03
C ARG A 212 -17.26 1.99 4.71
N LEU A 213 -16.63 0.99 4.09
CA LEU A 213 -17.12 0.39 2.86
C LEU A 213 -18.31 -0.52 3.18
N ASP A 214 -19.40 -0.38 2.43
CA ASP A 214 -20.59 -1.22 2.58
C ASP A 214 -20.47 -2.48 1.70
N TRP A 215 -20.50 -3.65 2.33
CA TRP A 215 -20.44 -4.96 1.67
C TRP A 215 -21.82 -5.64 1.57
N THR A 216 -22.90 -4.89 1.83
CA THR A 216 -24.27 -5.38 1.65
C THR A 216 -24.51 -5.68 0.16
N PRO A 217 -24.79 -6.95 -0.22
CA PRO A 217 -24.88 -7.33 -1.61
C PRO A 217 -26.01 -6.59 -2.35
N LEU A 218 -25.82 -6.35 -3.64
CA LEU A 218 -26.90 -5.91 -4.52
C LEU A 218 -28.02 -6.98 -4.56
N GLU A 219 -29.27 -6.52 -4.51
CA GLU A 219 -30.47 -7.37 -4.51
C GLU A 219 -31.13 -7.41 -5.89
N GLY A 220 -31.98 -8.41 -6.13
CA GLY A 220 -32.74 -8.60 -7.38
C GLY A 220 -32.13 -9.60 -8.35
N GLU A 221 -32.74 -9.71 -9.53
CA GLU A 221 -32.17 -10.44 -10.67
C GLU A 221 -31.06 -9.58 -11.28
N LEU A 222 -29.81 -10.03 -11.11
CA LEU A 222 -28.63 -9.30 -11.57
C LEU A 222 -28.06 -9.97 -12.82
N ASP A 223 -27.83 -9.17 -13.85
CA ASP A 223 -27.14 -9.58 -15.08
C ASP A 223 -25.65 -9.17 -15.00
N GLU A 224 -24.74 -10.10 -15.35
CA GLU A 224 -23.30 -9.83 -15.29
C GLU A 224 -22.87 -8.73 -16.27
N GLN A 225 -23.47 -8.65 -17.45
CA GLN A 225 -23.19 -7.63 -18.45
C GLN A 225 -23.65 -6.24 -17.98
N GLU A 226 -24.78 -6.14 -17.29
CA GLU A 226 -25.24 -4.88 -16.69
C GLU A 226 -24.29 -4.42 -15.57
N LEU A 227 -23.89 -5.35 -14.69
CA LEU A 227 -22.89 -5.08 -13.65
C LEU A 227 -21.55 -4.64 -14.25
N ALA A 228 -21.12 -5.29 -15.33
CA ALA A 228 -19.88 -4.97 -16.03
C ALA A 228 -19.94 -3.58 -16.68
N ASP A 229 -21.08 -3.19 -17.25
CA ASP A 229 -21.25 -1.88 -17.89
C ASP A 229 -21.29 -0.74 -16.85
N GLU A 230 -21.96 -0.94 -15.71
CA GLU A 230 -21.95 0.01 -14.59
C GLU A 230 -20.55 0.15 -13.97
N LEU A 231 -19.85 -0.99 -13.77
CA LEU A 231 -18.46 -1.00 -13.31
C LEU A 231 -17.57 -0.21 -14.25
N LEU A 232 -17.69 -0.44 -15.55
CA LEU A 232 -16.89 0.22 -16.58
C LEU A 232 -17.08 1.74 -16.55
N GLN A 233 -18.33 2.23 -16.44
CA GLN A 233 -18.60 3.66 -16.35
C GLN A 233 -17.95 4.31 -15.12
N ARG A 234 -18.04 3.65 -13.97
CA ARG A 234 -17.41 4.13 -12.73
C ARG A 234 -15.90 4.11 -12.83
N LEU A 235 -15.32 3.05 -13.38
CA LEU A 235 -13.89 2.93 -13.56
C LEU A 235 -13.36 3.97 -14.55
N GLN A 236 -14.09 4.26 -15.63
CA GLN A 236 -13.78 5.35 -16.55
C GLN A 236 -13.70 6.69 -15.82
N ARG A 237 -14.73 7.07 -15.03
CA ARG A 237 -14.71 8.29 -14.21
C ARG A 237 -13.53 8.29 -13.23
N GLY A 238 -13.28 7.16 -12.57
CA GLY A 238 -12.16 7.00 -11.63
C GLY A 238 -10.80 7.21 -12.30
N VAL A 239 -10.57 6.64 -13.48
CA VAL A 239 -9.34 6.83 -14.26
C VAL A 239 -9.21 8.28 -14.74
N GLN A 240 -10.27 8.87 -15.30
CA GLN A 240 -10.27 10.27 -15.77
C GLN A 240 -9.88 11.25 -14.66
N ARG A 241 -10.44 11.10 -13.45
CA ARG A 241 -10.10 11.93 -12.28
C ARG A 241 -8.61 11.92 -11.94
N ARG A 242 -7.89 10.84 -12.25
CA ARG A 242 -6.46 10.65 -11.96
C ARG A 242 -5.54 11.18 -13.05
N LEU A 243 -6.09 11.58 -14.19
CA LEU A 243 -5.36 12.28 -15.25
C LEU A 243 -5.13 13.76 -14.90
N LEU A 244 -5.81 14.29 -13.87
CA LEU A 244 -5.67 15.68 -13.44
C LEU A 244 -4.27 15.95 -12.88
N ALA A 245 -3.41 16.58 -13.66
CA ALA A 245 -2.05 16.98 -13.30
C ALA A 245 -1.55 18.09 -14.25
N ASP A 246 -0.66 18.96 -13.78
CA ASP A 246 0.07 19.94 -14.62
C ASP A 246 1.38 19.35 -15.18
N VAL A 247 1.68 18.09 -14.85
CA VAL A 247 2.80 17.30 -15.37
C VAL A 247 2.29 16.10 -16.16
N PRO A 248 3.09 15.54 -17.09
CA PRO A 248 2.66 14.37 -17.83
C PRO A 248 2.39 13.15 -16.92
N VAL A 249 1.37 12.36 -17.27
CA VAL A 249 0.94 11.15 -16.55
C VAL A 249 1.21 9.93 -17.42
N GLY A 250 1.81 8.88 -16.84
CA GLY A 250 2.05 7.60 -17.51
C GLY A 250 1.32 6.44 -16.88
N PHE A 251 1.55 5.24 -17.43
CA PHE A 251 0.82 4.04 -17.03
C PHE A 251 1.74 2.85 -16.88
N PHE A 252 1.49 2.07 -15.84
CA PHE A 252 2.07 0.73 -15.75
C PHE A 252 1.33 -0.14 -16.76
N LEU A 253 2.06 -0.90 -17.59
CA LEU A 253 1.46 -1.81 -18.55
C LEU A 253 2.08 -3.21 -18.40
N SER A 254 1.61 -3.97 -17.43
CA SER A 254 2.10 -5.34 -17.18
C SER A 254 1.59 -6.39 -18.18
N GLY A 255 0.74 -5.97 -19.14
CA GLY A 255 -0.03 -6.87 -19.99
C GLY A 255 -1.16 -7.62 -19.26
N GLY A 256 -1.23 -7.55 -17.92
CA GLY A 256 -2.31 -8.13 -17.13
C GLY A 256 -3.60 -7.30 -17.21
N LEU A 257 -4.74 -7.96 -17.03
CA LEU A 257 -6.10 -7.40 -17.14
C LEU A 257 -6.23 -5.98 -16.56
N ASP A 258 -5.77 -5.78 -15.33
CA ASP A 258 -6.02 -4.57 -14.55
C ASP A 258 -5.29 -3.34 -15.11
N SER A 259 -3.96 -3.44 -15.25
CA SER A 259 -3.12 -2.38 -15.80
C SER A 259 -3.45 -2.10 -17.27
N SER A 260 -3.82 -3.14 -18.00
CA SER A 260 -4.22 -3.06 -19.41
C SER A 260 -5.51 -2.29 -19.58
N LEU A 261 -6.54 -2.59 -18.77
CA LEU A 261 -7.80 -1.86 -18.79
C LEU A 261 -7.61 -0.40 -18.36
N ALA A 262 -6.87 -0.15 -17.29
CA ALA A 262 -6.58 1.22 -16.85
C ALA A 262 -5.87 2.03 -17.96
N THR A 263 -4.89 1.42 -18.64
CA THR A 263 -4.19 2.03 -19.78
C THR A 263 -5.14 2.31 -20.93
N ALA A 264 -5.96 1.33 -21.33
CA ALA A 264 -6.92 1.46 -22.41
C ALA A 264 -7.93 2.58 -22.16
N LEU A 265 -8.48 2.64 -20.94
CA LEU A 265 -9.44 3.67 -20.54
C LEU A 265 -8.80 5.05 -20.54
N ALA A 266 -7.58 5.20 -20.05
CA ALA A 266 -6.89 6.47 -20.06
C ALA A 266 -6.49 6.92 -21.48
N ALA A 267 -5.91 6.02 -22.27
CA ALA A 267 -5.50 6.30 -23.65
C ALA A 267 -6.70 6.73 -24.51
N SER A 268 -7.87 6.12 -24.30
CA SER A 268 -9.11 6.46 -25.01
C SER A 268 -9.64 7.87 -24.69
N HIS A 269 -9.23 8.47 -23.57
CA HIS A 269 -9.67 9.80 -23.14
C HIS A 269 -8.55 10.85 -23.19
N SER A 270 -7.35 10.45 -23.60
CA SER A 270 -6.21 11.35 -23.73
C SER A 270 -6.15 11.94 -25.14
N SER A 271 -5.97 13.25 -25.25
CA SER A 271 -5.69 13.91 -26.54
C SER A 271 -4.23 13.78 -26.98
N GLN A 272 -3.37 13.19 -26.14
CA GLN A 272 -1.94 12.97 -26.40
C GLN A 272 -1.61 11.48 -26.23
N LYS A 273 -0.52 11.03 -26.88
CA LYS A 273 -0.01 9.68 -26.66
C LYS A 273 0.37 9.51 -25.19
N VAL A 274 -0.25 8.54 -24.52
CA VAL A 274 0.11 8.20 -23.15
C VAL A 274 1.42 7.41 -23.15
N LYS A 275 2.24 7.59 -22.12
CA LYS A 275 3.46 6.81 -21.92
C LYS A 275 3.15 5.55 -21.12
N THR A 276 3.64 4.41 -21.57
CA THR A 276 3.41 3.11 -20.91
C THR A 276 4.74 2.44 -20.59
N PHE A 277 4.80 1.75 -19.44
CA PHE A 277 6.05 1.17 -18.93
C PHE A 277 5.87 -0.29 -18.54
N THR A 278 6.79 -1.12 -19.02
CA THR A 278 6.84 -2.56 -18.74
C THR A 278 8.22 -2.96 -18.25
N LEU A 279 8.27 -3.82 -17.24
CA LEU A 279 9.50 -4.49 -16.85
C LEU A 279 9.61 -5.84 -17.54
N ARG A 280 10.80 -6.14 -18.05
CA ARG A 280 11.15 -7.47 -18.57
C ARG A 280 12.09 -8.17 -17.60
N TYR A 281 11.95 -9.47 -17.49
CA TYR A 281 12.91 -10.30 -16.77
C TYR A 281 13.93 -10.86 -17.75
N ARG A 282 15.19 -10.97 -17.32
CA ARG A 282 16.18 -11.78 -18.04
C ARG A 282 15.70 -13.23 -18.13
N ALA A 283 16.10 -13.93 -19.19
CA ALA A 283 15.67 -15.31 -19.43
C ALA A 283 16.01 -16.25 -18.26
N ASP A 284 17.16 -16.03 -17.62
CA ASP A 284 17.63 -16.74 -16.42
C ASP A 284 16.81 -16.47 -15.15
N SER A 285 15.92 -15.48 -15.18
CA SER A 285 15.13 -14.99 -14.03
C SER A 285 13.63 -14.98 -14.33
N SER A 286 13.20 -15.61 -15.42
CA SER A 286 11.81 -15.62 -15.87
C SER A 286 11.02 -16.78 -15.26
N THR A 287 9.83 -16.50 -14.75
CA THR A 287 8.83 -17.53 -14.47
C THR A 287 8.03 -17.82 -15.75
N PRO A 288 7.47 -19.03 -15.92
CA PRO A 288 6.50 -19.29 -17.00
C PRO A 288 5.42 -18.20 -17.04
N GLY A 289 4.98 -17.81 -18.25
CA GLY A 289 3.95 -16.79 -18.51
C GLY A 289 4.43 -15.32 -18.60
N LYS A 290 5.55 -14.99 -17.97
CA LYS A 290 6.68 -14.21 -18.56
C LYS A 290 6.42 -13.49 -19.88
N GLU A 291 6.55 -14.27 -20.93
CA GLU A 291 6.58 -13.83 -22.33
C GLU A 291 5.19 -13.41 -22.83
N LEU A 292 4.13 -14.05 -22.30
CA LEU A 292 2.76 -13.69 -22.63
C LEU A 292 2.40 -12.31 -22.06
N ASP A 293 2.87 -11.98 -20.85
CA ASP A 293 2.72 -10.65 -20.26
C ASP A 293 3.26 -9.56 -21.20
N LEU A 294 4.48 -9.77 -21.70
CA LEU A 294 5.14 -8.84 -22.61
C LEU A 294 4.44 -8.75 -23.97
N ALA A 295 4.00 -9.89 -24.52
CA ALA A 295 3.26 -9.92 -25.78
C ALA A 295 1.94 -9.13 -25.68
N CYS A 296 1.17 -9.35 -24.62
CA CYS A 296 -0.06 -8.62 -24.36
C CYS A 296 0.20 -7.12 -24.15
N ALA A 297 1.23 -6.75 -23.37
CA ALA A 297 1.61 -5.36 -23.16
C ALA A 297 1.94 -4.65 -24.49
N ARG A 298 2.75 -5.26 -25.34
CA ARG A 298 3.08 -4.73 -26.68
C ARG A 298 1.87 -4.61 -27.59
N GLN A 299 0.96 -5.59 -27.54
CA GLN A 299 -0.27 -5.57 -28.33
C GLN A 299 -1.17 -4.40 -27.93
N ILE A 300 -1.35 -4.17 -26.63
CA ILE A 300 -2.15 -3.06 -26.10
C ILE A 300 -1.48 -1.72 -26.43
N ALA A 301 -0.17 -1.63 -26.23
CA ALA A 301 0.60 -0.44 -26.58
C ALA A 301 0.44 -0.07 -28.06
N LYS A 302 0.45 -1.06 -28.96
CA LYS A 302 0.20 -0.89 -30.39
C LYS A 302 -1.25 -0.50 -30.68
N GLN A 303 -2.22 -1.15 -30.04
CA GLN A 303 -3.66 -0.89 -30.26
C GLN A 303 -4.04 0.54 -29.89
N TYR A 304 -3.49 1.08 -28.80
CA TYR A 304 -3.79 2.42 -28.30
C TYR A 304 -2.71 3.46 -28.65
N ASP A 305 -1.79 3.12 -29.55
CA ASP A 305 -0.70 4.00 -30.04
C ASP A 305 0.06 4.73 -28.92
N THR A 306 0.44 3.98 -27.87
CA THR A 306 1.12 4.52 -26.70
C THR A 306 2.63 4.66 -26.94
N GLU A 307 3.27 5.61 -26.27
CA GLU A 307 4.74 5.69 -26.22
C GLU A 307 5.27 4.65 -25.22
N HIS A 308 5.64 3.46 -25.72
CA HIS A 308 5.94 2.28 -24.91
C HIS A 308 7.42 2.15 -24.56
N TYR A 309 7.71 1.98 -23.27
CA TYR A 309 9.04 1.78 -22.72
C TYR A 309 9.14 0.42 -22.04
N GLU A 310 10.20 -0.31 -22.35
CA GLU A 310 10.54 -1.58 -21.71
C GLU A 310 11.93 -1.47 -21.06
N GLU A 311 12.06 -1.85 -19.78
CA GLU A 311 13.36 -1.99 -19.12
C GLU A 311 13.56 -3.42 -18.65
N GLU A 312 14.73 -3.97 -18.91
CA GLU A 312 15.12 -5.28 -18.40
C GLU A 312 15.61 -5.14 -16.95
N LEU A 313 15.05 -5.95 -16.06
CA LEU A 313 15.46 -6.02 -14.67
C LEU A 313 16.80 -6.74 -14.55
N ASP A 314 17.78 -6.01 -14.04
CA ASP A 314 19.04 -6.58 -13.57
C ASP A 314 19.01 -6.71 -12.04
N PHE A 315 18.92 -7.95 -11.57
CA PHE A 315 18.98 -8.28 -10.15
C PHE A 315 20.40 -8.55 -9.64
N SER A 316 21.44 -8.40 -10.48
CA SER A 316 22.83 -8.62 -10.07
C SER A 316 23.24 -7.79 -8.86
N ARG A 317 22.61 -6.61 -8.68
CA ARG A 317 22.82 -5.68 -7.56
C ARG A 317 21.78 -5.78 -6.46
N PHE A 318 20.79 -6.67 -6.57
CA PHE A 318 19.70 -6.74 -5.60
C PHE A 318 20.21 -6.99 -4.18
N ARG A 319 21.26 -7.81 -4.02
CA ARG A 319 21.93 -8.00 -2.72
C ARG A 319 22.34 -6.67 -2.08
N ASP A 320 22.96 -5.79 -2.87
CA ASP A 320 23.55 -4.54 -2.39
C ASP A 320 22.49 -3.42 -2.27
N GLU A 321 21.43 -3.48 -3.08
CA GLU A 321 20.31 -2.53 -3.04
C GLU A 321 19.28 -2.87 -1.95
N LEU A 322 19.19 -4.13 -1.50
CA LEU A 322 18.18 -4.59 -0.55
C LEU A 322 18.15 -3.76 0.77
N PRO A 323 19.30 -3.46 1.42
CA PRO A 323 19.33 -2.50 2.52
C PRO A 323 18.67 -1.16 2.22
N ALA A 324 19.00 -0.54 1.08
CA ALA A 324 18.45 0.75 0.71
C ALA A 324 16.94 0.68 0.51
N ILE A 325 16.47 -0.33 -0.22
CA ILE A 325 15.05 -0.61 -0.44
C ILE A 325 14.30 -0.73 0.90
N LEU A 326 14.82 -1.54 1.82
CA LEU A 326 14.17 -1.79 3.12
C LEU A 326 14.11 -0.53 3.99
N THR A 327 15.10 0.37 3.90
CA THR A 327 15.07 1.61 4.69
C THR A 327 13.96 2.59 4.27
N HIS A 328 13.32 2.41 3.11
CA HIS A 328 12.16 3.20 2.70
C HIS A 328 10.84 2.77 3.37
N PHE A 329 10.74 1.54 3.88
CA PHE A 329 9.56 1.07 4.62
C PHE A 329 9.52 1.59 6.06
N ASP A 330 10.66 1.95 6.63
CA ASP A 330 10.89 2.28 8.05
C ASP A 330 10.65 1.17 9.07
N GLU A 331 10.04 0.08 8.64
CA GLU A 331 9.68 -1.07 9.46
C GLU A 331 9.92 -2.36 8.65
N PRO A 332 9.97 -3.55 9.28
CA PRO A 332 10.30 -4.76 8.56
C PRO A 332 9.19 -5.10 7.56
N PHE A 333 9.60 -5.44 6.33
CA PHE A 333 8.70 -5.75 5.22
C PHE A 333 9.23 -6.93 4.40
N GLY A 334 8.41 -7.97 4.24
CA GLY A 334 8.77 -9.22 3.56
C GLY A 334 7.97 -9.49 2.28
N GLY A 335 7.40 -8.43 1.69
CA GLY A 335 6.53 -8.50 0.51
C GLY A 335 7.21 -8.18 -0.82
N VAL A 336 6.42 -7.67 -1.77
CA VAL A 336 6.85 -7.36 -3.14
C VAL A 336 7.75 -6.12 -3.18
N MET A 337 8.91 -6.20 -3.83
CA MET A 337 9.85 -5.06 -3.98
C MET A 337 10.02 -4.57 -5.42
N SER A 338 9.38 -5.22 -6.39
CA SER A 338 9.55 -4.92 -7.81
C SER A 338 9.16 -3.51 -8.22
N THR A 339 8.20 -2.90 -7.52
CA THR A 339 7.74 -1.53 -7.76
C THR A 339 8.89 -0.53 -7.64
N TYR A 340 9.92 -0.83 -6.85
CA TYR A 340 11.14 -0.03 -6.76
C TYR A 340 11.81 0.13 -8.12
N PHE A 341 12.10 -1.00 -8.78
CA PHE A 341 12.77 -1.02 -10.08
C PHE A 341 11.91 -0.41 -11.19
N LEU A 342 10.59 -0.65 -11.18
CA LEU A 342 9.68 -0.02 -12.13
C LEU A 342 9.65 1.49 -11.94
N SER A 343 9.61 1.96 -10.70
CA SER A 343 9.60 3.39 -10.40
C SER A 343 10.90 4.07 -10.82
N ARG A 344 12.04 3.39 -10.69
CA ARG A 344 13.34 3.84 -11.19
C ARG A 344 13.37 4.04 -12.71
N LEU A 345 12.68 3.20 -13.48
CA LEU A 345 12.48 3.42 -14.93
C LEU A 345 11.61 4.66 -15.15
N ILE A 346 10.45 4.71 -14.52
CA ILE A 346 9.42 5.70 -14.83
C ILE A 346 9.84 7.12 -14.50
N VAL A 347 10.57 7.31 -13.38
CA VAL A 347 11.01 8.65 -12.95
C VAL A 347 11.93 9.33 -13.98
N LYS A 348 12.60 8.55 -14.86
CA LYS A 348 13.39 9.10 -15.97
C LYS A 348 12.52 9.90 -16.96
N HIS A 349 11.21 9.68 -16.96
CA HIS A 349 10.27 10.24 -17.93
C HIS A 349 9.15 11.07 -17.30
N LEU A 350 8.75 10.79 -16.05
CA LEU A 350 7.50 11.25 -15.46
C LEU A 350 7.57 11.41 -13.93
N LYS A 351 6.68 12.23 -13.37
CA LYS A 351 6.45 12.34 -11.91
C LYS A 351 5.21 11.60 -11.42
N VAL A 352 4.32 11.21 -12.33
CA VAL A 352 3.04 10.57 -12.02
C VAL A 352 2.81 9.35 -12.92
N ALA A 353 2.39 8.24 -12.31
CA ALA A 353 1.96 7.05 -13.02
C ALA A 353 0.64 6.49 -12.46
N ILE A 354 -0.13 5.83 -13.32
CA ILE A 354 -1.34 5.10 -12.94
C ILE A 354 -1.06 3.60 -12.99
N SER A 355 -1.41 2.89 -11.92
CA SER A 355 -1.32 1.44 -11.78
C SER A 355 -2.70 0.77 -11.73
N GLY A 356 -2.70 -0.57 -11.76
CA GLY A 356 -3.89 -1.41 -11.58
C GLY A 356 -4.11 -1.89 -10.14
N ASP A 357 -3.41 -1.31 -9.16
CA ASP A 357 -3.46 -1.77 -7.76
C ASP A 357 -4.88 -1.63 -7.18
N GLY A 358 -5.31 -2.56 -6.32
CA GLY A 358 -6.66 -2.61 -5.75
C GLY A 358 -7.66 -3.46 -6.54
N ALA A 359 -7.38 -3.79 -7.81
CA ALA A 359 -8.27 -4.63 -8.60
C ALA A 359 -8.34 -6.07 -8.08
N ASP A 360 -7.22 -6.63 -7.62
CA ASP A 360 -7.16 -7.98 -7.06
C ASP A 360 -7.95 -8.11 -5.75
N GLU A 361 -7.92 -7.07 -4.91
CA GLU A 361 -8.59 -6.99 -3.61
C GLU A 361 -10.08 -6.64 -3.71
N LEU A 362 -10.52 -6.09 -4.84
CA LEU A 362 -11.94 -5.82 -5.09
C LEU A 362 -12.65 -6.97 -5.85
N PHE A 363 -11.95 -7.64 -6.77
CA PHE A 363 -12.53 -8.61 -7.71
C PHE A 363 -12.00 -10.04 -7.59
N GLY A 364 -10.97 -10.28 -6.79
CA GLY A 364 -10.52 -11.63 -6.45
C GLY A 364 -9.62 -12.31 -7.49
N SER A 365 -8.34 -12.52 -7.17
CA SER A 365 -7.46 -13.41 -7.94
C SER A 365 -6.46 -14.23 -7.11
N TYR A 366 -6.17 -13.80 -5.87
CA TYR A 366 -5.21 -14.45 -4.99
C TYR A 366 -5.66 -15.85 -4.58
N LEU A 367 -4.71 -16.64 -4.07
CA LEU A 367 -4.98 -18.00 -3.61
C LEU A 367 -6.08 -18.01 -2.53
N SER A 368 -6.05 -17.08 -1.57
CA SER A 368 -7.09 -16.92 -0.55
C SER A 368 -8.47 -16.67 -1.17
N HIS A 369 -8.55 -15.79 -2.16
CA HIS A 369 -9.80 -15.47 -2.87
C HIS A 369 -10.36 -16.70 -3.60
N ARG A 370 -9.50 -17.41 -4.33
CA ARG A 370 -9.88 -18.62 -5.07
C ARG A 370 -10.28 -19.77 -4.15
N LEU A 371 -9.76 -19.83 -2.92
CA LEU A 371 -10.09 -20.86 -1.93
C LEU A 371 -11.37 -20.60 -1.14
N ALA A 372 -11.81 -19.34 -1.05
CA ALA A 372 -12.88 -18.94 -0.14
C ALA A 372 -14.19 -19.72 -0.34
N ARG A 373 -14.71 -19.77 -1.58
CA ARG A 373 -15.92 -20.54 -1.91
C ARG A 373 -15.68 -22.05 -1.83
N PRO A 374 -14.65 -22.63 -2.48
CA PRO A 374 -14.39 -24.07 -2.40
C PRO A 374 -14.24 -24.61 -0.98
N LEU A 375 -13.56 -23.89 -0.07
CA LEU A 375 -13.43 -24.34 1.32
C LEU A 375 -14.74 -24.28 2.09
N ALA A 376 -15.56 -23.25 1.86
CA ALA A 376 -16.89 -23.15 2.47
C ALA A 376 -17.84 -24.25 1.96
N GLU A 377 -17.83 -24.51 0.65
CA GLU A 377 -18.63 -25.57 0.03
C GLU A 377 -18.19 -26.95 0.50
N TYR A 378 -16.87 -27.22 0.47
CA TYR A 378 -16.28 -28.46 0.98
C TYR A 378 -16.63 -28.70 2.46
N ALA A 379 -16.52 -27.67 3.32
CA ALA A 379 -16.90 -27.77 4.73
C ALA A 379 -18.41 -28.05 4.93
N SER A 380 -19.25 -27.62 3.98
CA SER A 380 -20.69 -27.90 3.98
C SER A 380 -21.08 -29.23 3.32
N GLY A 381 -20.12 -30.00 2.80
CA GLY A 381 -20.35 -31.25 2.09
C GLY A 381 -20.77 -31.09 0.62
N LYS A 382 -20.70 -29.89 0.05
CA LYS A 382 -20.99 -29.62 -1.37
C LYS A 382 -19.69 -29.71 -2.17
N THR A 383 -19.58 -30.67 -3.08
CA THR A 383 -18.34 -30.93 -3.84
C THR A 383 -18.54 -30.96 -5.36
N ASP A 384 -19.68 -30.46 -5.84
CA ASP A 384 -20.08 -30.55 -7.26
C ASP A 384 -19.27 -29.60 -8.17
N ASP A 385 -18.86 -28.43 -7.66
CA ASP A 385 -18.02 -27.44 -8.35
C ASP A 385 -17.11 -26.71 -7.34
N LEU A 386 -15.86 -27.18 -7.22
CA LEU A 386 -14.82 -26.59 -6.38
C LEU A 386 -13.84 -25.74 -7.21
N GLY A 387 -14.24 -25.36 -8.44
CA GLY A 387 -13.43 -24.55 -9.35
C GLY A 387 -12.05 -25.16 -9.63
N HIS A 388 -11.00 -24.35 -9.43
CA HIS A 388 -9.60 -24.79 -9.64
C HIS A 388 -9.12 -25.93 -8.72
N PHE A 389 -9.89 -26.27 -7.68
CA PHE A 389 -9.50 -27.24 -6.67
C PHE A 389 -10.32 -28.54 -6.75
N GLN A 390 -11.12 -28.72 -7.81
CA GLN A 390 -11.93 -29.93 -8.03
C GLN A 390 -11.11 -31.22 -7.86
N ASP A 391 -9.90 -31.24 -8.43
CA ASP A 391 -9.02 -32.40 -8.41
C ASP A 391 -7.99 -32.36 -7.26
N GLN A 392 -8.21 -31.51 -6.25
CA GLN A 392 -7.29 -31.34 -5.11
C GLN A 392 -7.98 -31.55 -3.74
N PRO A 393 -8.72 -32.66 -3.53
CA PRO A 393 -9.50 -32.85 -2.30
C PRO A 393 -8.64 -32.93 -1.04
N GLU A 394 -7.43 -33.50 -1.11
CA GLU A 394 -6.50 -33.56 0.03
C GLU A 394 -6.00 -32.17 0.44
N PHE A 395 -5.76 -31.29 -0.53
CA PHE A 395 -5.37 -29.91 -0.28
C PHE A 395 -6.48 -29.14 0.44
N LEU A 396 -7.73 -29.30 -0.03
CA LEU A 396 -8.90 -28.71 0.61
C LEU A 396 -9.15 -29.30 2.00
N ALA A 397 -9.04 -30.62 2.18
CA ALA A 397 -9.20 -31.28 3.47
C ALA A 397 -8.22 -30.74 4.53
N ARG A 398 -6.96 -30.51 4.14
CA ARG A 398 -5.93 -29.96 5.03
C ARG A 398 -6.23 -28.53 5.48
N LEU A 399 -6.80 -27.71 4.58
CA LEU A 399 -7.10 -26.32 4.86
C LEU A 399 -8.48 -26.13 5.50
N SER A 400 -9.46 -26.95 5.15
CA SER A 400 -10.86 -26.85 5.59
C SER A 400 -10.94 -26.69 7.09
N SER A 401 -11.77 -25.75 7.51
CA SER A 401 -11.98 -25.35 8.90
C SER A 401 -13.41 -24.84 9.04
N PRO A 402 -14.05 -24.96 10.21
CA PRO A 402 -15.41 -24.46 10.43
C PRO A 402 -15.55 -22.95 10.26
N HIS A 403 -14.45 -22.21 10.46
CA HIS A 403 -14.42 -20.76 10.40
C HIS A 403 -13.45 -20.25 9.32
N ASP A 404 -13.81 -19.12 8.72
CA ASP A 404 -13.05 -18.46 7.66
C ASP A 404 -11.66 -17.98 8.12
N TRP A 405 -11.59 -17.35 9.29
CA TRP A 405 -10.34 -16.90 9.89
C TRP A 405 -9.35 -18.05 10.19
N GLU A 406 -9.86 -19.25 10.48
CA GLU A 406 -9.03 -20.40 10.86
C GLU A 406 -8.28 -20.95 9.65
N TRP A 407 -8.99 -21.27 8.55
CA TRP A 407 -8.30 -21.72 7.33
C TRP A 407 -7.44 -20.60 6.74
N ARG A 408 -7.86 -19.33 6.84
CA ARG A 408 -7.07 -18.20 6.35
C ARG A 408 -5.75 -18.04 7.12
N SER A 409 -5.75 -18.36 8.41
CA SER A 409 -4.55 -18.35 9.25
C SER A 409 -3.56 -19.46 8.90
N LYS A 410 -4.02 -20.57 8.30
CA LYS A 410 -3.14 -21.65 7.78
C LYS A 410 -2.28 -21.19 6.59
N LEU A 411 -2.56 -20.02 6.01
CA LEU A 411 -1.77 -19.40 4.93
C LEU A 411 -0.70 -18.42 5.45
N PHE A 412 -0.54 -18.24 6.76
CA PHE A 412 0.52 -17.42 7.33
C PHE A 412 1.92 -17.95 7.03
N VAL A 413 2.90 -17.04 7.00
CA VAL A 413 4.31 -17.41 6.79
C VAL A 413 4.85 -18.17 8.00
N PHE A 414 4.72 -17.58 9.20
CA PHE A 414 4.96 -18.26 10.46
C PHE A 414 3.63 -18.50 11.20
N THR A 415 3.39 -19.76 11.57
CA THR A 415 2.31 -20.15 12.48
C THR A 415 2.64 -19.75 13.92
N GLU A 416 1.66 -19.79 14.84
CA GLU A 416 1.94 -19.58 16.27
C GLU A 416 2.91 -20.63 16.84
N ALA A 417 2.86 -21.86 16.35
CA ALA A 417 3.80 -22.91 16.73
C ALA A 417 5.22 -22.60 16.25
N ASP A 418 5.37 -22.13 15.00
CA ASP A 418 6.67 -21.70 14.48
C ASP A 418 7.24 -20.54 15.31
N LYS A 419 6.42 -19.55 15.66
CA LYS A 419 6.85 -18.39 16.46
C LYS A 419 7.28 -18.80 17.87
N ARG A 420 6.57 -19.74 18.50
CA ARG A 420 6.95 -20.29 19.82
C ARG A 420 8.32 -20.99 19.76
N ALA A 421 8.61 -21.71 18.68
CA ALA A 421 9.93 -22.32 18.47
C ALA A 421 11.01 -21.27 18.13
N LEU A 422 10.65 -20.22 17.40
CA LEU A 422 11.57 -19.18 16.96
C LEU A 422 12.02 -18.25 18.10
N TYR A 423 11.10 -17.80 18.97
CA TYR A 423 11.42 -16.85 20.04
C TYR A 423 12.26 -17.50 21.14
N ARG A 424 13.17 -16.72 21.74
CA ARG A 424 13.81 -17.11 23.00
C ARG A 424 12.75 -17.19 24.10
N PRO A 425 12.82 -18.17 25.03
CA PRO A 425 11.82 -18.35 26.07
C PRO A 425 11.52 -17.09 26.88
N GLU A 426 12.54 -16.30 27.22
CA GLU A 426 12.44 -15.05 27.97
C GLU A 426 11.83 -13.88 27.19
N ARG A 427 11.72 -14.02 25.87
CA ARG A 427 11.06 -13.04 24.99
C ARG A 427 9.68 -13.50 24.56
N LEU A 428 9.28 -14.74 24.79
CA LEU A 428 7.96 -15.22 24.37
C LEU A 428 6.87 -14.44 25.13
N GLN A 429 5.95 -13.82 24.38
CA GLN A 429 4.79 -13.13 24.91
C GLN A 429 3.51 -13.90 24.55
N ASP A 430 2.43 -13.66 25.29
CA ASP A 430 1.11 -14.21 25.00
C ASP A 430 0.42 -13.40 23.89
N LEU A 431 0.93 -13.57 22.67
CA LEU A 431 0.46 -12.90 21.47
C LEU A 431 0.00 -13.92 20.42
N SER A 432 -1.02 -13.58 19.65
CA SER A 432 -1.60 -14.47 18.64
C SER A 432 -2.03 -13.68 17.40
N THR A 433 -1.38 -13.93 16.27
CA THR A 433 -1.84 -13.41 14.97
C THR A 433 -3.12 -14.11 14.53
N THR A 434 -3.33 -15.36 14.94
CA THR A 434 -4.58 -16.08 14.67
C THR A 434 -5.77 -15.46 15.39
N ASP A 435 -5.62 -15.07 16.67
CA ASP A 435 -6.68 -14.35 17.40
C ASP A 435 -6.91 -12.95 16.80
N TRP A 436 -5.83 -12.24 16.42
CA TRP A 436 -5.96 -10.97 15.70
C TRP A 436 -6.75 -11.13 14.38
N MET A 437 -6.50 -12.20 13.64
CA MET A 437 -7.22 -12.50 12.40
C MET A 437 -8.69 -12.82 12.66
N ARG A 438 -9.00 -13.57 13.74
CA ARG A 438 -10.38 -13.81 14.17
C ARG A 438 -11.12 -12.49 14.42
N ASP A 439 -10.47 -11.54 15.09
CA ASP A 439 -11.06 -10.23 15.40
C ASP A 439 -11.25 -9.35 14.15
N VAL A 440 -10.43 -9.53 13.10
CA VAL A 440 -10.67 -8.95 11.78
C VAL A 440 -11.96 -9.52 11.17
N PHE A 441 -12.08 -10.85 11.07
CA PHE A 441 -13.25 -11.50 10.48
C PHE A 441 -14.55 -11.30 11.27
N ALA A 442 -14.45 -11.10 12.59
CA ALA A 442 -15.59 -10.76 13.44
C ALA A 442 -16.20 -9.38 13.13
N ARG A 443 -15.43 -8.48 12.51
CA ARG A 443 -15.88 -7.14 12.08
C ARG A 443 -16.42 -7.14 10.65
N CYS A 444 -16.22 -8.20 9.89
CA CYS A 444 -16.69 -8.32 8.51
C CYS A 444 -18.22 -8.45 8.45
N THR A 445 -18.83 -7.69 7.54
CA THR A 445 -20.27 -7.59 7.31
C THR A 445 -20.75 -8.40 6.11
N ALA A 446 -19.85 -8.72 5.18
CA ALA A 446 -20.13 -9.58 4.04
C ALA A 446 -20.64 -10.95 4.48
N GLN A 447 -21.52 -11.53 3.66
CA GLN A 447 -22.19 -12.80 3.97
C GLN A 447 -21.67 -13.95 3.11
N ASP A 448 -21.35 -13.70 1.83
CA ASP A 448 -20.81 -14.75 0.97
C ASP A 448 -19.31 -15.00 1.25
N PRO A 449 -18.82 -16.26 1.11
CA PRO A 449 -17.46 -16.61 1.51
C PRO A 449 -16.36 -15.77 0.83
N LEU A 450 -16.53 -15.43 -0.45
CA LEU A 450 -15.53 -14.66 -1.18
C LEU A 450 -15.48 -13.21 -0.68
N ASN A 451 -16.63 -12.53 -0.62
CA ASN A 451 -16.65 -11.14 -0.17
C ASN A 451 -16.21 -11.00 1.30
N ARG A 452 -16.41 -12.01 2.15
CA ARG A 452 -15.85 -12.03 3.51
C ARG A 452 -14.32 -11.98 3.52
N VAL A 453 -13.66 -12.74 2.66
CA VAL A 453 -12.19 -12.69 2.53
C VAL A 453 -11.75 -11.36 1.92
N LEU A 454 -12.44 -10.87 0.88
CA LEU A 454 -12.11 -9.58 0.25
C LEU A 454 -12.27 -8.41 1.24
N GLU A 455 -13.31 -8.41 2.07
CA GLU A 455 -13.50 -7.42 3.12
C GLU A 455 -12.39 -7.49 4.17
N ALA A 456 -12.04 -8.68 4.64
CA ALA A 456 -10.94 -8.85 5.60
C ALA A 456 -9.60 -8.35 5.02
N GLU A 457 -9.31 -8.63 3.75
CA GLU A 457 -8.09 -8.15 3.08
C GLU A 457 -8.14 -6.64 2.77
N PHE A 458 -9.32 -6.07 2.49
CA PHE A 458 -9.51 -4.62 2.35
C PHE A 458 -9.23 -3.87 3.67
N LEU A 459 -9.52 -4.50 4.81
CA LEU A 459 -9.24 -3.95 6.13
C LEU A 459 -7.78 -4.15 6.60
N THR A 460 -7.01 -5.01 5.92
CA THR A 460 -5.69 -5.45 6.40
C THR A 460 -4.63 -5.42 5.28
N GLN A 461 -4.58 -6.44 4.44
CA GLN A 461 -3.56 -6.65 3.42
C GLN A 461 -3.48 -5.49 2.40
N LEU A 462 -4.61 -4.93 1.97
CA LEU A 462 -4.63 -3.82 1.02
C LEU A 462 -3.90 -2.57 1.57
N PRO A 463 -4.31 -1.96 2.70
CA PRO A 463 -3.66 -0.76 3.22
C PRO A 463 -2.24 -1.03 3.74
N ASP A 464 -2.03 -2.14 4.45
CA ASP A 464 -0.81 -2.34 5.23
C ASP A 464 0.30 -3.08 4.47
N GLN A 465 -0.03 -3.72 3.34
CA GLN A 465 0.94 -4.38 2.48
C GLN A 465 0.96 -3.78 1.08
N VAL A 466 -0.17 -3.84 0.35
CA VAL A 466 -0.20 -3.52 -1.08
C VAL A 466 0.03 -2.04 -1.34
N LEU A 467 -0.76 -1.18 -0.69
CA LEU A 467 -0.63 0.26 -0.84
C LEU A 467 0.63 0.79 -0.16
N THR A 468 1.10 0.10 0.89
CA THR A 468 2.37 0.43 1.56
C THR A 468 3.57 0.22 0.63
N PHE A 469 3.72 -0.94 -0.05
CA PHE A 469 4.83 -1.09 -0.99
C PHE A 469 4.68 -0.18 -2.21
N ALA A 470 3.44 0.07 -2.67
CA ALA A 470 3.20 0.96 -3.80
C ALA A 470 3.71 2.37 -3.48
N ASP A 471 3.32 2.93 -2.33
CA ASP A 471 3.75 4.26 -1.89
C ASP A 471 5.24 4.32 -1.54
N ARG A 472 5.76 3.40 -0.70
CA ARG A 472 7.14 3.49 -0.20
C ARG A 472 8.18 3.31 -1.30
N LEU A 473 7.95 2.37 -2.20
CA LEU A 473 8.90 2.06 -3.26
C LEU A 473 8.84 3.07 -4.40
N SER A 474 7.67 3.64 -4.69
CA SER A 474 7.57 4.70 -5.70
C SER A 474 8.13 6.03 -5.17
N MET A 475 7.85 6.35 -3.91
CA MET A 475 8.34 7.58 -3.29
C MET A 475 9.84 7.53 -2.98
N ALA A 476 10.45 6.35 -2.92
CA ALA A 476 11.92 6.21 -2.96
C ALA A 476 12.54 6.90 -4.20
N HIS A 477 11.77 7.01 -5.27
CA HIS A 477 12.15 7.66 -6.53
C HIS A 477 11.32 8.91 -6.82
N SER A 478 10.67 9.53 -5.82
CA SER A 478 9.83 10.71 -6.02
C SER A 478 8.74 10.53 -7.10
N LEU A 479 8.19 9.31 -7.23
CA LEU A 479 7.15 8.98 -8.20
C LEU A 479 5.80 8.82 -7.51
N GLU A 480 4.81 9.62 -7.90
CA GLU A 480 3.44 9.43 -7.44
C GLU A 480 2.71 8.35 -8.25
N ILE A 481 2.24 7.30 -7.57
CA ILE A 481 1.37 6.29 -8.14
C ILE A 481 -0.09 6.58 -7.78
N ARG A 482 -0.98 6.46 -8.77
CA ARG A 482 -2.43 6.60 -8.66
C ARG A 482 -3.10 5.31 -9.13
N THR A 483 -4.31 5.01 -8.65
CA THR A 483 -5.09 3.84 -9.15
C THR A 483 -6.58 4.13 -9.25
N GLY A 484 -7.15 3.96 -10.45
CA GLY A 484 -8.57 4.15 -10.74
C GLY A 484 -9.49 3.16 -10.04
N PHE A 485 -8.99 1.95 -9.73
CA PHE A 485 -9.77 0.91 -9.05
C PHE A 485 -10.16 1.29 -7.63
N LEU A 486 -9.34 2.11 -6.96
CA LEU A 486 -9.63 2.62 -5.62
C LEU A 486 -10.31 3.99 -5.64
N ASP A 487 -11.05 4.31 -6.70
CA ASP A 487 -12.01 5.42 -6.68
C ASP A 487 -13.17 5.07 -5.74
N THR A 488 -13.68 6.06 -5.00
CA THR A 488 -14.77 5.84 -4.04
C THR A 488 -15.97 5.16 -4.70
N GLU A 489 -16.37 5.62 -5.90
CA GLU A 489 -17.52 5.05 -6.60
C GLU A 489 -17.28 3.62 -7.10
N VAL A 490 -16.03 3.30 -7.45
CA VAL A 490 -15.64 1.95 -7.89
C VAL A 490 -15.61 1.00 -6.70
N MET A 491 -15.00 1.41 -5.58
CA MET A 491 -14.95 0.61 -4.35
C MET A 491 -16.36 0.33 -3.83
N GLU A 492 -17.20 1.37 -3.69
CA GLU A 492 -18.58 1.25 -3.19
C GLU A 492 -19.45 0.36 -4.06
N PHE A 493 -19.26 0.38 -5.37
CA PHE A 493 -19.97 -0.53 -6.27
C PHE A 493 -19.40 -1.95 -6.19
N ALA A 494 -18.08 -2.12 -6.30
CA ALA A 494 -17.42 -3.42 -6.34
C ALA A 494 -17.62 -4.23 -5.06
N ALA A 495 -17.64 -3.59 -3.88
CA ALA A 495 -17.89 -4.26 -2.61
C ALA A 495 -19.27 -4.94 -2.55
N ARG A 496 -20.28 -4.35 -3.21
CA ARG A 496 -21.66 -4.83 -3.21
C ARG A 496 -21.95 -5.85 -4.30
N ILE A 497 -21.05 -6.06 -5.26
CA ILE A 497 -21.20 -7.13 -6.26
C ILE A 497 -21.12 -8.48 -5.55
N PRO A 498 -22.12 -9.38 -5.68
CA PRO A 498 -22.07 -10.71 -5.10
C PRO A 498 -20.85 -11.50 -5.56
N GLY A 499 -20.22 -12.27 -4.65
CA GLY A 499 -18.97 -12.98 -4.95
C GLY A 499 -19.02 -13.88 -6.18
N ARG A 500 -20.18 -14.45 -6.52
CA ARG A 500 -20.38 -15.28 -7.73
C ARG A 500 -20.11 -14.56 -9.06
N PHE A 501 -20.21 -13.23 -9.11
CA PHE A 501 -19.86 -12.45 -10.31
C PHE A 501 -18.39 -12.01 -10.32
N LYS A 502 -17.68 -12.22 -9.20
CA LYS A 502 -16.25 -11.95 -9.08
C LYS A 502 -15.44 -13.21 -9.41
N ILE A 503 -15.80 -14.35 -8.82
CA ILE A 503 -15.19 -15.65 -9.15
C ILE A 503 -16.30 -16.68 -9.37
N HIS A 504 -16.28 -17.33 -10.54
CA HIS A 504 -17.22 -18.39 -10.92
C HIS A 504 -16.48 -19.56 -11.57
N GLY A 505 -16.61 -20.76 -11.01
CA GLY A 505 -15.84 -21.92 -11.44
C GLY A 505 -14.32 -21.64 -11.41
N GLN A 506 -13.68 -21.69 -12.57
CA GLN A 506 -12.26 -21.36 -12.75
C GLN A 506 -12.02 -19.92 -13.23
N GLU A 507 -13.09 -19.15 -13.46
CA GLU A 507 -12.98 -17.78 -13.94
C GLU A 507 -12.81 -16.82 -12.77
N ILE A 508 -11.69 -16.08 -12.78
CA ILE A 508 -11.40 -15.05 -11.80
C ILE A 508 -11.67 -13.67 -12.38
N LYS A 509 -12.12 -12.76 -11.52
CA LYS A 509 -12.49 -11.39 -11.90
C LYS A 509 -13.54 -11.37 -13.04
N SER A 510 -14.53 -12.26 -13.01
CA SER A 510 -15.47 -12.49 -14.14
C SER A 510 -16.11 -11.19 -14.64
N VAL A 511 -16.77 -10.43 -13.76
CA VAL A 511 -17.40 -9.15 -14.11
C VAL A 511 -16.42 -8.13 -14.68
N LEU A 512 -15.18 -8.11 -14.18
CA LEU A 512 -14.13 -7.21 -14.68
C LEU A 512 -13.62 -7.65 -16.05
N LYS A 513 -13.48 -8.96 -16.29
CA LYS A 513 -13.16 -9.51 -17.62
C LYS A 513 -14.27 -9.19 -18.61
N THR A 514 -15.54 -9.36 -18.21
CA THR A 514 -16.70 -8.98 -19.01
C THR A 514 -16.67 -7.49 -19.36
N ALA A 515 -16.35 -6.60 -18.42
CA ALA A 515 -16.17 -5.18 -18.68
C ALA A 515 -15.00 -4.89 -19.63
N ALA A 516 -13.90 -5.64 -19.51
CA ALA A 516 -12.68 -5.44 -20.29
C ALA A 516 -12.76 -5.94 -21.75
N ARG A 517 -13.70 -6.85 -22.08
CA ARG A 517 -13.89 -7.41 -23.45
C ARG A 517 -14.07 -6.34 -24.53
N LYS A 518 -14.60 -5.17 -24.17
CA LYS A 518 -14.79 -4.04 -25.09
C LYS A 518 -13.47 -3.32 -25.42
N TYR A 519 -12.42 -3.49 -24.63
CA TYR A 519 -11.18 -2.70 -24.71
C TYR A 519 -9.93 -3.54 -24.96
N LEU A 520 -9.92 -4.79 -24.53
CA LEU A 520 -8.71 -5.63 -24.53
C LEU A 520 -8.85 -6.79 -25.52
N PRO A 521 -7.74 -7.25 -26.12
CA PRO A 521 -7.74 -8.44 -26.97
C PRO A 521 -8.10 -9.69 -26.16
N SER A 522 -8.72 -10.67 -26.83
CA SER A 522 -9.16 -11.94 -26.22
C SER A 522 -8.05 -12.65 -25.44
N GLU A 523 -6.82 -12.59 -25.94
CA GLU A 523 -5.64 -13.21 -25.36
C GLU A 523 -5.29 -12.58 -23.99
N ALA A 524 -5.40 -11.26 -23.86
CA ALA A 524 -5.15 -10.56 -22.60
C ALA A 524 -6.23 -10.86 -21.54
N ILE A 525 -7.44 -11.22 -21.97
CA ILE A 525 -8.58 -11.54 -21.10
C ILE A 525 -8.54 -13.00 -20.65
N ALA A 526 -8.26 -13.92 -21.58
CA ALA A 526 -8.20 -15.36 -21.32
C ALA A 526 -6.93 -15.78 -20.58
N ARG A 527 -5.89 -14.93 -20.59
CA ARG A 527 -4.62 -15.18 -19.92
C ARG A 527 -4.82 -15.50 -18.42
N PRO A 528 -4.15 -16.53 -17.87
CA PRO A 528 -4.09 -16.76 -16.43
C PRO A 528 -3.46 -15.58 -15.67
N LYS A 529 -4.00 -15.25 -14.49
CA LYS A 529 -3.39 -14.23 -13.63
C LYS A 529 -2.02 -14.70 -13.17
N GLU A 530 -1.02 -13.89 -13.47
CA GLU A 530 0.31 -14.01 -12.91
C GLU A 530 0.65 -12.74 -12.16
N GLY A 531 1.04 -12.89 -10.89
CA GLY A 531 1.54 -11.78 -10.10
C GLY A 531 2.86 -11.26 -10.66
N PHE A 532 3.24 -10.06 -10.25
CA PHE A 532 4.61 -9.59 -10.42
C PHE A 532 5.47 -10.17 -9.28
N VAL A 533 5.71 -11.49 -9.35
CA VAL A 533 6.39 -12.23 -8.29
C VAL A 533 7.90 -12.19 -8.53
N MET A 534 8.64 -11.68 -7.55
CA MET A 534 10.10 -11.79 -7.54
C MET A 534 10.50 -13.27 -7.37
N PRO A 535 11.51 -13.78 -8.09
CA PRO A 535 11.95 -15.17 -7.96
C PRO A 535 12.79 -15.38 -6.69
N VAL A 536 12.21 -15.03 -5.53
CA VAL A 536 12.83 -15.10 -4.20
C VAL A 536 13.39 -16.50 -3.93
N ASN A 537 12.66 -17.56 -4.28
CA ASN A 537 13.14 -18.93 -4.13
C ASN A 537 14.44 -19.16 -4.91
N GLN A 538 14.53 -18.66 -6.15
CA GLN A 538 15.71 -18.80 -6.98
C GLN A 538 16.90 -18.01 -6.43
N TRP A 539 16.65 -16.78 -5.95
CA TRP A 539 17.68 -15.95 -5.34
C TRP A 539 18.22 -16.57 -4.07
N LEU A 540 17.33 -16.96 -3.16
CA LEU A 540 17.68 -17.59 -1.89
C LEU A 540 18.33 -18.96 -2.09
N SER A 541 17.98 -19.72 -3.12
CA SER A 541 18.65 -21.00 -3.43
C SER A 541 20.00 -20.82 -4.14
N GLY A 542 20.37 -19.59 -4.47
CA GLY A 542 21.60 -19.25 -5.20
C GLY A 542 22.41 -18.18 -4.46
N TRP A 543 22.65 -17.06 -5.15
CA TRP A 543 23.59 -16.01 -4.72
C TRP A 543 23.18 -15.24 -3.46
N LEU A 544 21.93 -15.34 -3.01
CA LEU A 544 21.44 -14.65 -1.81
C LEU A 544 21.59 -15.50 -0.52
N LEU A 545 21.81 -16.82 -0.63
CA LEU A 545 21.86 -17.71 0.54
C LEU A 545 22.97 -17.34 1.52
N ASP A 546 24.18 -17.12 1.00
CA ASP A 546 25.35 -16.80 1.83
C ASP A 546 25.19 -15.44 2.52
N TYR A 547 24.52 -14.51 1.83
CA TYR A 547 24.13 -13.23 2.45
C TYR A 547 23.12 -13.46 3.57
N ALA A 548 22.09 -14.29 3.36
CA ALA A 548 21.13 -14.64 4.40
C ALA A 548 21.79 -15.31 5.60
N ARG A 549 22.71 -16.26 5.39
CA ARG A 549 23.49 -16.94 6.45
C ARG A 549 24.36 -15.96 7.24
N THR A 550 25.01 -15.02 6.57
CA THR A 550 25.87 -14.01 7.21
C THR A 550 25.02 -13.05 8.04
N THR A 551 23.95 -12.51 7.45
CA THR A 551 23.07 -11.55 8.09
C THR A 551 22.35 -12.17 9.28
N LEU A 552 21.87 -13.41 9.17
CA LEU A 552 21.18 -14.15 10.22
C LEU A 552 22.12 -14.99 11.12
N SER A 553 23.40 -14.60 11.21
CA SER A 553 24.36 -15.27 12.05
C SER A 553 23.98 -15.16 13.54
N PRO A 554 24.37 -16.13 14.40
CA PRO A 554 24.09 -16.07 15.84
C PRO A 554 24.52 -14.74 16.49
N ALA A 555 25.66 -14.20 16.08
CA ALA A 555 26.19 -12.93 16.58
C ALA A 555 25.28 -11.73 16.26
N ASN A 556 24.62 -11.72 15.09
CA ASN A 556 23.66 -10.66 14.73
C ASN A 556 22.33 -10.85 15.45
N LEU A 557 21.86 -12.10 15.58
CA LEU A 557 20.63 -12.42 16.30
C LEU A 557 20.73 -12.06 17.80
N ASP A 558 21.92 -12.19 18.39
CA ASP A 558 22.19 -11.79 19.78
C ASP A 558 22.03 -10.28 20.02
N GLN A 559 22.15 -9.43 18.98
CA GLN A 559 22.03 -7.98 19.14
C GLN A 559 20.60 -7.52 19.48
N HIS A 560 19.59 -8.25 19.02
CA HIS A 560 18.19 -8.02 19.40
C HIS A 560 17.70 -9.02 20.46
N GLY A 561 18.32 -10.20 20.53
CA GLY A 561 18.03 -11.21 21.54
C GLY A 561 16.60 -11.74 21.49
N LEU A 562 15.92 -11.69 20.34
CA LEU A 562 14.54 -12.17 20.17
C LEU A 562 14.49 -13.62 19.74
N PHE A 563 15.32 -14.01 18.78
CA PHE A 563 15.22 -15.30 18.11
C PHE A 563 16.27 -16.28 18.62
N GLN A 564 15.92 -17.56 18.65
CA GLN A 564 16.81 -18.67 18.96
C GLN A 564 17.68 -18.94 17.73
N ALA A 565 18.99 -18.75 17.85
CA ALA A 565 19.93 -18.94 16.75
C ALA A 565 19.90 -20.36 16.17
N GLN A 566 19.68 -21.37 17.02
CA GLN A 566 19.55 -22.77 16.60
C GLN A 566 18.35 -22.96 15.65
N GLU A 567 17.21 -22.35 15.96
CA GLU A 567 15.99 -22.48 15.15
C GLU A 567 16.11 -21.73 13.83
N VAL A 568 16.70 -20.52 13.84
CA VAL A 568 16.99 -19.78 12.60
C VAL A 568 17.94 -20.56 11.70
N THR A 569 18.99 -21.17 12.28
CA THR A 569 19.94 -22.02 11.54
C THR A 569 19.24 -23.25 10.96
N ARG A 570 18.35 -23.91 11.73
CA ARG A 570 17.56 -25.05 11.24
C ARG A 570 16.72 -24.67 10.01
N ILE A 571 16.01 -23.54 10.06
CA ILE A 571 15.20 -23.03 8.94
C ILE A 571 16.08 -22.79 7.69
N LEU A 572 17.26 -22.19 7.86
CA LEU A 572 18.21 -21.93 6.77
C LEU A 572 18.73 -23.23 6.13
N GLU A 573 19.12 -24.21 6.95
CA GLU A 573 19.68 -25.47 6.45
C GLU A 573 18.62 -26.37 5.82
N GLU A 574 17.39 -26.41 6.35
CA GLU A 574 16.28 -27.13 5.70
C GLU A 574 15.90 -26.50 4.36
N PHE A 575 15.91 -25.17 4.28
CA PHE A 575 15.71 -24.47 3.02
C PHE A 575 16.83 -24.81 2.02
N ALA A 576 18.09 -24.74 2.45
CA ALA A 576 19.25 -25.09 1.63
C ALA A 576 19.25 -26.56 1.17
N ALA A 577 18.67 -27.46 1.96
CA ALA A 577 18.45 -28.87 1.61
C ALA A 577 17.31 -29.10 0.60
N GLY A 578 16.64 -28.04 0.13
CA GLY A 578 15.63 -28.09 -0.93
C GLY A 578 14.19 -27.85 -0.48
N ASN A 579 13.93 -27.52 0.79
CA ASN A 579 12.59 -27.22 1.26
C ASN A 579 12.14 -25.79 0.86
N ALA A 580 11.70 -25.64 -0.39
CA ALA A 580 11.27 -24.36 -0.94
C ALA A 580 10.09 -23.70 -0.21
N ALA A 581 9.32 -24.43 0.61
CA ALA A 581 8.23 -23.87 1.41
C ALA A 581 8.73 -22.89 2.49
N LEU A 582 10.01 -22.98 2.88
CA LEU A 582 10.63 -22.11 3.89
C LEU A 582 11.13 -20.77 3.33
N ALA A 583 11.09 -20.55 2.01
CA ALA A 583 11.66 -19.35 1.39
C ALA A 583 11.10 -18.04 1.96
N ASN A 584 9.77 -17.97 2.18
CA ASN A 584 9.14 -16.80 2.78
C ASN A 584 9.55 -16.59 4.24
N LYS A 585 9.83 -17.68 4.98
CA LYS A 585 10.32 -17.59 6.37
C LYS A 585 11.74 -17.01 6.39
N VAL A 586 12.62 -17.53 5.54
CA VAL A 586 13.99 -17.03 5.38
C VAL A 586 13.99 -15.56 4.96
N LEU A 587 13.19 -15.18 3.95
CA LEU A 587 13.09 -13.79 3.51
C LEU A 587 12.58 -12.87 4.64
N SER A 588 11.55 -13.29 5.38
CA SER A 588 10.99 -12.45 6.46
C SER A 588 12.00 -12.22 7.59
N LEU A 589 12.77 -13.25 7.97
CA LEU A 589 13.85 -13.12 8.94
C LEU A 589 14.96 -12.20 8.42
N LEU A 590 15.38 -12.38 7.16
CA LEU A 590 16.41 -11.54 6.53
C LEU A 590 16.00 -10.07 6.49
N CYS A 591 14.78 -9.77 6.03
CA CYS A 591 14.25 -8.42 5.99
C CYS A 591 14.14 -7.79 7.38
N PHE A 592 13.72 -8.56 8.39
CA PHE A 592 13.70 -8.10 9.77
C PHE A 592 15.10 -7.74 10.29
N GLN A 593 16.07 -8.63 10.10
CA GLN A 593 17.43 -8.41 10.60
C GLN A 593 18.07 -7.18 9.94
N ILE A 594 17.98 -7.06 8.62
CA ILE A 594 18.50 -5.89 7.89
C ILE A 594 17.88 -4.61 8.44
N TRP A 595 16.55 -4.59 8.60
CA TRP A 595 15.87 -3.43 9.18
C TRP A 595 16.36 -3.12 10.61
N TYR A 596 16.48 -4.15 11.47
CA TYR A 596 16.94 -3.98 12.84
C TYR A 596 18.35 -3.36 12.90
N ASP A 597 19.25 -3.84 12.04
CA ASP A 597 20.63 -3.35 11.97
C ASP A 597 20.69 -1.83 11.70
N PHE A 598 19.88 -1.32 10.77
CA PHE A 598 19.89 0.12 10.43
C PHE A 598 19.16 1.00 11.43
N TYR A 599 18.13 0.50 12.10
CA TYR A 599 17.30 1.32 12.99
C TYR A 599 17.72 1.26 14.46
N PHE A 600 18.34 0.17 14.91
CA PHE A 600 18.73 -0.04 16.32
C PHE A 600 20.24 -0.14 16.56
N VAL A 601 21.01 -0.69 15.61
CA VAL A 601 22.44 -0.99 15.82
C VAL A 601 23.33 0.10 15.24
N HIS A 602 23.07 0.47 13.99
CA HIS A 602 23.83 1.45 13.22
C HIS A 602 22.92 2.58 12.77
N PRO A 603 22.53 3.51 13.67
CA PRO A 603 21.67 4.62 13.32
C PRO A 603 22.42 5.62 12.43
N VAL A 604 22.52 5.32 11.14
CA VAL A 604 22.98 6.20 10.07
C VAL A 604 21.87 7.16 9.67
N SER A 605 22.18 8.15 8.81
CA SER A 605 21.16 8.98 8.19
C SER A 605 20.31 8.12 7.24
N LEU A 606 18.99 8.12 7.42
CA LEU A 606 18.03 7.33 6.65
C LEU A 606 17.05 8.24 5.89
N PRO A 607 16.47 7.80 4.74
CA PRO A 607 16.72 6.50 4.08
C PRO A 607 18.11 6.44 3.45
N LEU A 608 18.63 5.23 3.27
CA LEU A 608 19.85 5.03 2.51
C LEU A 608 19.58 5.27 1.02
N GLN A 609 20.52 5.93 0.36
CA GLN A 609 20.54 5.96 -1.10
C GLN A 609 21.11 4.63 -1.60
N ALA A 610 20.43 4.02 -2.59
CA ALA A 610 21.03 2.90 -3.30
C ALA A 610 22.37 3.36 -3.93
N PRO A 611 23.37 2.47 -4.04
CA PRO A 611 24.65 2.81 -4.64
C PRO A 611 24.47 3.44 -6.03
N VAL A 612 24.79 4.73 -6.17
CA VAL A 612 24.71 5.43 -7.46
C VAL A 612 25.81 4.88 -8.35
N SER A 613 25.49 4.45 -9.57
CA SER A 613 26.51 4.07 -10.53
C SER A 613 27.37 5.29 -10.87
N HIS A 614 28.66 5.26 -10.51
CA HIS A 614 29.67 5.87 -11.36
C HIS A 614 29.73 5.08 -12.66
N GLN A 615 28.78 5.32 -13.54
CA GLN A 615 29.00 5.21 -14.97
C GLN A 615 29.06 6.64 -15.49
N GLN A 616 30.29 7.18 -15.52
CA GLN A 616 30.72 8.03 -16.64
C GLN A 616 30.36 7.26 -17.92
N VAL A 617 29.70 7.79 -18.95
CA VAL A 617 29.79 9.08 -19.65
C VAL A 617 28.41 9.40 -20.25
#